data_AF-A0A4R3NJI9-F1
#
_entry.id   AF-A0A4R3NJI9-F1
#
_cell.length_a   1.000
_cell.length_b   1.000
_cell.length_c   1.000
_cell.angle_alpha   90.00
_cell.angle_beta   90.00
_cell.angle_gamma   90.00
#
_symmetry.space_group_name_H-M   'P 1'
#
loop_
_entity.id
_entity.type
_entity.pdbx_description
1 polymer ?
#
loop_
_entity_poly.entity_id
_entity_poly.type
_entity_poly.pdbx_seq_one_letter_code
_entity_poly.pdbx_strand_id
1 'polypeptide(L)'
;MSHSNFATVPHKTFMANLKPVYRAVSKEAAETALDELNVTWGQQYPIVIQSWRRKWDNLSAYFRYPESIRKVIYTTNAIESVHCQFRKLTKTKGAFPQRK
;
A
#
# COMPACT_ATOMS: atom_id res chain seq x y z
N MET A 1 -24.48 -16.98 -16.83
CA MET A 1 -23.83 -16.19 -15.76
C MET A 1 -22.36 -16.58 -15.66
N SER A 2 -21.44 -15.67 -15.96
CA SER A 2 -20.03 -15.77 -15.53
C SER A 2 -19.61 -14.40 -15.02
N HIS A 3 -19.65 -14.21 -13.71
CA HIS A 3 -19.04 -13.04 -13.08
C HIS A 3 -17.54 -13.28 -13.05
N SER A 4 -16.83 -12.71 -14.01
CA SER A 4 -15.39 -12.86 -14.17
C SER A 4 -14.65 -12.28 -12.96
N ASN A 5 -14.00 -13.15 -12.18
CA ASN A 5 -13.20 -12.87 -10.97
C ASN A 5 -11.88 -12.13 -11.24
N PHE A 6 -11.89 -11.01 -11.97
CA PHE A 6 -10.64 -10.32 -12.37
C PHE A 6 -10.13 -9.23 -11.40
N ALA A 7 -10.83 -8.96 -10.30
CA ALA A 7 -10.42 -7.89 -9.37
C ALA A 7 -9.46 -8.34 -8.25
N THR A 8 -9.28 -9.64 -8.01
CA THR A 8 -8.65 -10.14 -6.77
C THR A 8 -7.13 -10.32 -6.85
N VAL A 9 -6.59 -10.65 -8.03
CA VAL A 9 -5.17 -10.97 -8.23
C VAL A 9 -4.23 -9.76 -8.05
N PRO A 10 -4.54 -8.56 -8.62
CA PRO A 10 -3.64 -7.41 -8.49
C PRO A 10 -3.51 -6.92 -7.04
N HIS A 11 -4.62 -6.97 -6.29
CA HIS A 11 -4.66 -6.52 -4.90
C HIS A 11 -3.80 -7.39 -3.98
N LYS A 12 -3.91 -8.72 -4.11
CA LYS A 12 -3.14 -9.65 -3.26
C LYS A 12 -1.64 -9.52 -3.52
N THR A 13 -1.23 -9.41 -4.78
CA THR A 13 0.17 -9.27 -5.18
C THR A 13 0.72 -7.90 -4.78
N PHE A 14 -0.05 -6.82 -4.94
CA PHE A 14 0.36 -5.50 -4.46
C PHE A 14 0.58 -5.50 -2.94
N MET A 15 -0.34 -6.06 -2.16
CA MET A 15 -0.22 -6.16 -0.69
C MET A 15 0.97 -7.00 -0.26
N ALA A 16 1.31 -8.05 -1.01
CA ALA A 16 2.51 -8.84 -0.78
C ALA A 16 3.78 -8.02 -0.99
N ASN A 17 3.83 -7.20 -2.05
CA ASN A 17 4.97 -6.30 -2.32
C ASN A 17 5.02 -5.08 -1.40
N LEU A 18 3.91 -4.72 -0.75
CA LEU A 18 3.88 -3.64 0.25
C LEU A 18 4.44 -4.09 1.61
N LYS A 19 4.36 -5.40 1.94
CA LYS A 19 4.88 -5.97 3.20
C LYS A 19 6.34 -5.59 3.50
N PRO A 20 7.29 -5.70 2.55
CA PRO A 20 8.67 -5.30 2.74
C PRO A 20 8.85 -3.86 3.23
N VAL A 21 8.01 -2.92 2.78
CA VAL A 21 8.13 -1.49 3.14
C VAL A 21 7.95 -1.27 4.64
N TYR A 22 6.98 -1.91 5.28
CA TYR A 22 6.70 -1.71 6.71
C TYR A 22 7.30 -2.78 7.63
N ARG A 23 7.85 -3.87 7.07
CA ARG A 23 8.60 -4.89 7.81
C ARG A 23 10.11 -4.72 7.69
N ALA A 24 10.58 -3.72 6.96
CA ALA A 24 11.99 -3.43 6.81
C ALA A 24 12.68 -3.26 8.18
N VAL A 25 13.96 -3.62 8.22
CA VAL A 25 14.77 -3.57 9.46
C VAL A 25 15.24 -2.14 9.76
N SER A 26 15.45 -1.31 8.74
CA SER A 26 15.87 0.09 8.81
C SER A 26 15.02 0.98 7.90
N LYS A 27 15.12 2.30 8.10
CA LYS A 27 14.49 3.30 7.24
C LYS A 27 15.00 3.20 5.80
N GLU A 28 16.31 3.03 5.60
CA GLU A 28 16.88 2.91 4.25
C GLU A 28 16.34 1.68 3.51
N ALA A 29 16.25 0.52 4.18
CA ALA A 29 15.69 -0.68 3.59
C ALA A 29 14.20 -0.50 3.22
N ALA A 30 13.47 0.28 4.02
CA ALA A 30 12.08 0.62 3.75
C ALA A 30 11.94 1.54 2.53
N GLU A 31 12.87 2.49 2.35
CA GLU A 31 12.95 3.37 1.18
C GLU A 31 13.22 2.56 -0.09
N THR A 32 14.23 1.69 -0.07
CA THR A 32 14.54 0.79 -1.19
C THR A 32 13.33 -0.05 -1.59
N ALA A 33 12.65 -0.65 -0.62
CA ALA A 33 11.43 -1.42 -0.89
C ALA A 33 10.30 -0.55 -1.49
N LEU A 34 10.19 0.72 -1.09
CA LEU A 34 9.22 1.65 -1.67
C LEU A 34 9.60 2.09 -3.10
N ASP A 35 10.89 2.18 -3.43
CA ASP A 35 11.38 2.38 -4.79
C ASP A 35 11.06 1.18 -5.68
N GLU A 36 11.34 -0.04 -5.24
CA GLU A 36 11.02 -1.28 -5.96
C GLU A 36 9.51 -1.43 -6.21
N LEU A 37 8.71 -1.09 -5.18
CA LEU A 37 7.26 -1.06 -5.30
C LEU A 37 6.81 -0.04 -6.35
N ASN A 38 7.45 1.13 -6.43
CA ASN A 38 7.15 2.15 -7.43
C ASN A 38 7.49 1.70 -8.85
N VAL A 39 8.62 1.01 -9.05
CA VAL A 39 8.99 0.44 -10.36
C VAL A 39 7.92 -0.52 -10.87
N THR A 40 7.41 -1.37 -9.98
CA THR A 40 6.45 -2.42 -10.37
C THR A 40 5.01 -1.90 -10.46
N TRP A 41 4.61 -1.02 -9.54
CA TRP A 41 3.20 -0.64 -9.34
C TRP A 41 2.91 0.86 -9.50
N GLY A 42 3.93 1.69 -9.69
CA GLY A 42 3.79 3.15 -9.80
C GLY A 42 2.90 3.57 -10.97
N GLN A 43 2.92 2.84 -12.08
CA GLN A 43 2.04 3.08 -13.22
C GLN A 43 0.58 2.73 -12.92
N GLN A 44 0.33 1.67 -12.17
CA GLN A 44 -1.02 1.18 -11.89
C GLN A 44 -1.68 1.90 -10.69
N TYR A 45 -0.88 2.32 -9.72
CA TYR A 45 -1.31 2.97 -8.48
C TYR A 45 -0.50 4.25 -8.14
N PRO A 46 -0.37 5.22 -9.06
CA PRO A 46 0.49 6.40 -8.87
C PRO A 46 0.08 7.24 -7.66
N ILE A 47 -1.23 7.38 -7.42
CA ILE A 47 -1.79 8.15 -6.30
C ILE A 47 -1.38 7.55 -4.96
N VAL A 48 -1.35 6.21 -4.87
CA VAL A 48 -0.94 5.51 -3.65
C VAL A 48 0.53 5.78 -3.37
N ILE A 49 1.39 5.54 -4.37
CA ILE A 49 2.83 5.70 -4.20
C ILE A 49 3.18 7.16 -3.84
N GLN A 50 2.56 8.14 -4.51
CA GLN A 50 2.71 9.55 -4.12
C GLN A 50 2.25 9.82 -2.69
N SER A 51 1.12 9.25 -2.25
CA SER A 51 0.65 9.43 -0.88
C SER A 51 1.65 8.91 0.15
N TRP A 52 2.25 7.75 -0.13
CA TRP A 52 3.31 7.17 0.69
C TRP A 52 4.57 8.04 0.72
N ARG A 53 5.03 8.51 -0.44
CA ARG A 53 6.20 9.42 -0.54
C ARG A 53 5.98 10.73 0.20
N ARG A 54 4.81 11.36 0.02
CA ARG A 54 4.46 12.62 0.67
C ARG A 54 4.40 12.48 2.20
N LYS A 55 3.95 11.33 2.69
CA LYS A 55 3.84 11.04 4.13
C LYS A 55 5.06 10.29 4.68
N TRP A 56 6.12 10.12 3.88
CA TRP A 56 7.22 9.22 4.21
C TRP A 56 7.91 9.58 5.51
N ASP A 57 8.08 10.88 5.79
CA ASP A 57 8.69 11.33 7.04
C ASP A 57 7.90 10.86 8.27
N ASN A 58 6.58 11.03 8.23
CA ASN A 58 5.67 10.56 9.29
C ASN A 58 5.60 9.03 9.36
N LEU A 59 5.57 8.37 8.19
CA LEU A 59 5.48 6.91 8.11
C LEU A 59 6.79 6.24 8.52
N SER A 60 7.95 6.84 8.30
CA SER A 60 9.25 6.29 8.71
C SER A 60 9.62 6.66 10.13
N ALA A 61 8.89 7.58 10.77
CA ALA A 61 9.18 8.02 12.12
C ALA A 61 9.12 6.90 13.17
N TYR A 62 8.45 5.78 12.90
CA TYR A 62 8.44 4.64 13.83
C TYR A 62 9.76 3.86 13.87
N PHE A 63 10.66 4.03 12.90
CA PHE A 63 11.99 3.43 12.91
C PHE A 63 12.86 3.89 14.08
N ARG A 64 12.48 5.00 14.74
CA ARG A 64 13.11 5.46 15.99
C ARG A 64 12.87 4.53 17.18
N TYR A 65 11.88 3.63 17.09
CA TYR A 65 11.49 2.75 18.19
C TYR A 65 12.08 1.34 18.03
N PRO A 66 12.30 0.61 19.15
CA PRO A 66 12.75 -0.78 19.10
C PRO A 66 11.72 -1.68 18.42
N GLU A 67 12.18 -2.82 17.87
CA GLU A 67 11.39 -3.73 17.04
C GLU A 67 10.06 -4.17 17.68
N SER A 68 10.04 -4.43 18.99
CA SER A 68 8.85 -4.81 19.74
C SER A 68 7.74 -3.76 19.64
N ILE A 69 8.09 -2.48 19.72
CA ILE A 69 7.16 -1.35 19.61
C ILE A 69 6.76 -1.13 18.14
N ARG A 70 7.71 -1.26 17.20
CA ARG A 70 7.41 -1.20 15.76
C ARG A 70 6.36 -2.24 15.36
N LYS A 71 6.47 -3.45 15.92
CA LYS A 71 5.52 -4.55 15.74
C LYS A 71 4.11 -4.16 16.12
N VAL A 72 3.95 -3.58 17.31
CA VAL A 72 2.66 -3.11 17.81
C VAL A 72 2.06 -2.03 16.92
N ILE A 73 2.86 -1.02 16.52
CA ILE A 73 2.41 0.12 15.70
C ILE A 73 1.86 -0.34 14.34
N TYR A 74 2.57 -1.24 13.64
CA TYR A 74 2.09 -1.70 12.34
C TYR A 74 0.85 -2.60 12.46
N THR A 75 0.72 -3.36 13.55
CA THR A 75 -0.48 -4.19 13.77
C THR A 75 -1.72 -3.39 14.15
N THR A 76 -1.57 -2.19 14.71
CA THR A 76 -2.73 -1.45 15.27
C THR A 76 -3.30 -0.34 14.41
N ASN A 77 -2.55 0.40 13.57
CA ASN A 77 -3.15 1.63 13.03
C ASN A 77 -2.67 2.19 11.68
N ALA A 78 -1.41 2.08 11.28
CA ALA A 78 -0.95 2.80 10.07
C ALA A 78 -1.33 2.10 8.74
N ILE A 79 -1.30 0.76 8.74
CA ILE A 79 -1.62 -0.04 7.55
C ILE A 79 -3.13 -0.07 7.29
N GLU A 80 -3.96 0.02 8.33
CA GLU A 80 -5.42 0.04 8.19
C GLU A 80 -5.90 1.25 7.37
N SER A 81 -5.33 2.43 7.61
CA SER A 81 -5.62 3.61 6.79
C SER A 81 -5.22 3.39 5.32
N VAL A 82 -4.08 2.74 5.06
CA VAL A 82 -3.62 2.43 3.70
C VAL A 82 -4.52 1.36 3.05
N HIS A 83 -4.89 0.31 3.78
CA HIS A 83 -5.84 -0.72 3.36
C HIS A 83 -7.21 -0.10 3.04
N CYS A 84 -7.68 0.85 3.84
CA CYS A 84 -8.93 1.56 3.60
C CYS A 84 -8.85 2.41 2.32
N GLN A 85 -7.76 3.15 2.12
CA GLN A 85 -7.53 3.89 0.88
C GLN A 85 -7.43 2.96 -0.34
N PHE A 86 -6.77 1.82 -0.21
CA PHE A 86 -6.69 0.81 -1.28
C PHE A 86 -8.05 0.23 -1.64
N ARG A 87 -8.83 -0.19 -0.64
CA ARG A 87 -10.19 -0.69 -0.84
C ARG A 87 -11.05 0.34 -1.58
N LYS A 88 -10.96 1.63 -1.21
CA LYS A 88 -11.65 2.72 -1.91
C LYS A 88 -11.22 2.79 -3.38
N LEU A 89 -9.91 2.85 -3.64
CA LEU A 89 -9.37 2.97 -5.01
C LEU A 89 -9.74 1.78 -5.92
N THR A 90 -9.73 0.55 -5.40
CA THR A 90 -10.13 -0.63 -6.16
C THR A 90 -11.64 -0.74 -6.39
N LYS A 91 -12.45 -0.10 -5.53
CA LYS A 91 -13.92 -0.16 -5.59
C LYS A 91 -14.50 0.87 -6.58
N THR A 92 -13.79 1.98 -6.83
CA THR A 92 -14.27 3.05 -7.74
C THR A 92 -14.13 2.71 -9.24
N LYS A 93 -13.37 1.68 -9.63
CA LYS A 93 -13.27 1.26 -11.05
C LYS A 93 -14.47 0.46 -11.58
N GLY A 94 -15.55 0.31 -10.80
CA GLY A 94 -16.68 -0.58 -11.13
C GLY A 94 -18.01 0.06 -11.50
N ALA A 95 -18.16 1.39 -11.52
CA ALA A 95 -19.46 2.00 -11.81
C ALA A 95 -19.35 3.37 -12.48
N PHE A 96 -19.35 3.37 -13.82
CA PHE A 96 -20.06 4.41 -14.56
C PHE A 96 -21.05 3.71 -15.50
N PRO A 97 -22.37 3.76 -15.22
CA PRO A 97 -23.36 3.24 -16.15
C PRO A 97 -23.44 4.16 -17.36
N GLN A 98 -23.43 3.57 -18.56
CA GLN A 98 -23.73 4.27 -19.80
C GLN A 98 -25.10 4.94 -19.72
N ARG A 99 -25.20 6.19 -20.18
CA ARG A 99 -26.42 6.67 -20.82
C ARG A 99 -26.11 7.58 -22.01
N LYS A 100 -26.75 7.16 -23.10
CA LYS A 100 -27.09 7.77 -24.40
C LYS A 100 -26.74 9.23 -24.61
#